data_AF-A0AAN9TCT2-F1
#
_entry.id   AF-A0AAN9TCT2-F1
#
_cell.length_a   1.000
_cell.length_b   1.000
_cell.length_c   1.000
_cell.angle_alpha   90.00
_cell.angle_beta   90.00
_cell.angle_gamma   90.00
#
_symmetry.space_group_name_H-M   'P 1'
#
loop_
_entity.id
_entity.type
_entity.pdbx_description
1 polymer ?
#
loop_
_entity_poly.entity_id
_entity_poly.type
_entity_poly.pdbx_seq_one_letter_code
_entity_poly.pdbx_strand_id
1 'polypeptide(L)'
;MSSVDTPITVTGGASHNDPAAGSEIESHAHPATILSADTQPETVGKTFTTLASTSTVDSVNTIPVGSSPRTTRLAGESSQQEHVEERVTKKVATFYNSEIRFNWELPYLKCQRPAKVAVRNLYKPCQDNGGVYEIGFWKYKWRSLITVCYNMHELRPVYTQHTLYGSAIKAAAKLMMRPNIFDYEEPFQPYTVDLKPFYDKDIQYDLFKNILGDDIAFTYNDTVSKFLIPLQLVSPAEMLSPVSTLATYSFMATTPGWEAVALRNWKKLNKMVQIFADENKVKLVSYSGTVNILQLQNSRGELKNMYLKYNENLLAVARIIYRLIYDELLNKAIIFFVSNNPYVNDSSYQICVDVCSLCGWMNEFWKNLDGGYITCCHYKEVKNTFSSLPQIGDDKTGLLINFPPDAEHTTIPHTTVAQDVPSTSHDMPTSASTEIEVA
;
A
#
# COMPACT_ATOMS: atom_id res chain seq x y z
N MET A 1 34.08 -5.72 57.79
CA MET A 1 33.96 -5.58 59.26
C MET A 1 33.16 -4.31 59.56
N SER A 2 31.99 -4.49 60.18
CA SER A 2 31.18 -3.56 61.01
C SER A 2 30.80 -2.17 60.43
N SER A 3 29.57 -1.87 60.00
CA SER A 3 28.27 -1.70 60.75
C SER A 3 28.28 -0.47 61.70
N VAL A 4 27.30 0.44 61.79
CA VAL A 4 25.86 0.36 62.18
C VAL A 4 25.24 1.79 62.03
N ASP A 5 24.15 2.01 61.29
CA ASP A 5 22.71 2.24 61.66
C ASP A 5 22.36 3.55 62.43
N THR A 6 21.53 4.48 61.91
CA THR A 6 20.02 4.59 61.84
C THR A 6 19.52 5.81 62.69
N PRO A 7 18.21 6.08 62.90
CA PRO A 7 17.35 6.93 62.05
C PRO A 7 16.55 7.99 62.87
N ILE A 8 15.74 8.85 62.23
CA ILE A 8 14.62 9.53 62.92
C ILE A 8 13.36 9.56 62.03
N THR A 9 12.29 8.99 62.59
CA THR A 9 10.87 9.11 62.22
C THR A 9 10.12 9.60 63.46
N VAL A 10 9.00 10.33 63.32
CA VAL A 10 7.82 10.47 64.25
C VAL A 10 6.94 11.60 63.66
N THR A 11 5.81 11.30 62.97
CA THR A 11 4.38 11.28 63.42
C THR A 11 3.85 12.62 63.97
N GLY A 12 2.63 13.11 63.74
CA GLY A 12 1.38 12.62 63.12
C GLY A 12 0.18 13.52 63.52
N GLY A 13 -1.00 13.30 62.90
CA GLY A 13 -2.36 13.71 63.37
C GLY A 13 -2.89 15.07 62.85
N ALA A 14 -3.89 15.18 61.95
CA ALA A 14 -5.30 14.75 61.91
C ALA A 14 -6.29 15.69 62.65
N SER A 15 -7.27 16.27 61.92
CA SER A 15 -8.72 16.32 62.25
C SER A 15 -9.51 17.46 61.54
N HIS A 16 -10.51 17.04 60.76
CA HIS A 16 -11.88 17.57 60.54
C HIS A 16 -12.22 19.08 60.44
N ASN A 17 -12.95 19.48 59.37
CA ASN A 17 -14.42 19.51 59.31
C ASN A 17 -14.96 20.11 57.97
N ASP A 18 -15.99 19.45 57.44
CA ASP A 18 -17.02 19.91 56.46
C ASP A 18 -18.01 20.90 57.14
N PRO A 19 -18.98 21.62 56.47
CA PRO A 19 -19.96 21.04 55.52
C PRO A 19 -20.68 21.90 54.43
N ALA A 20 -21.22 21.16 53.44
CA ALA A 20 -22.58 21.16 52.82
C ALA A 20 -23.18 22.30 51.94
N ALA A 21 -23.72 21.87 50.77
CA ALA A 21 -25.13 21.94 50.28
C ALA A 21 -25.21 22.20 48.74
N GLY A 22 -25.66 21.27 47.88
CA GLY A 22 -27.05 21.05 47.38
C GLY A 22 -27.18 21.58 45.92
N SER A 23 -27.78 20.97 44.89
CA SER A 23 -28.97 20.11 44.78
C SER A 23 -28.98 19.22 43.50
N GLU A 24 -29.72 18.11 43.56
CA GLU A 24 -30.19 17.23 42.48
C GLU A 24 -31.25 17.91 41.58
N ILE A 25 -31.46 17.46 40.32
CA ILE A 25 -32.77 17.19 39.67
C ILE A 25 -32.61 16.19 38.48
N GLU A 26 -33.24 15.03 38.65
CA GLU A 26 -34.07 14.16 37.78
C GLU A 26 -33.65 13.60 36.39
N SER A 27 -33.91 12.29 36.34
CA SER A 27 -34.11 11.36 35.24
C SER A 27 -35.36 11.60 34.39
N HIS A 28 -35.29 11.30 33.08
CA HIS A 28 -36.44 10.80 32.33
C HIS A 28 -36.04 9.74 31.30
N ALA A 29 -36.54 8.53 31.53
CA ALA A 29 -36.75 7.48 30.54
C ALA A 29 -38.25 7.46 30.18
N HIS A 30 -38.61 7.12 28.94
CA HIS A 30 -39.92 6.59 28.48
C HIS A 30 -39.88 6.31 26.95
N PRO A 31 -40.84 5.58 26.33
CA PRO A 31 -40.82 4.11 26.17
C PRO A 31 -40.98 3.65 24.70
N ALA A 32 -41.03 2.33 24.49
CA ALA A 32 -41.25 1.67 23.21
C ALA A 32 -42.67 1.83 22.64
N THR A 33 -42.79 1.82 21.30
CA THR A 33 -44.02 1.43 20.59
C THR A 33 -43.68 0.54 19.39
N ILE A 34 -44.25 -0.67 19.44
CA ILE A 34 -44.34 -1.67 18.38
C ILE A 34 -45.44 -1.25 17.39
N LEU A 35 -45.20 -1.38 16.08
CA LEU A 35 -46.26 -1.53 15.09
C LEU A 35 -45.77 -2.45 13.96
N SER A 36 -46.27 -3.68 14.01
CA SER A 36 -46.29 -4.63 12.89
C SER A 36 -47.37 -4.21 11.89
N ALA A 37 -47.09 -4.35 10.59
CA ALA A 37 -48.12 -4.70 9.60
C ALA A 37 -47.44 -5.26 8.34
N ASP A 38 -47.73 -6.53 8.07
CA ASP A 38 -47.54 -7.24 6.81
C ASP A 38 -48.12 -6.46 5.61
N THR A 39 -47.48 -6.59 4.44
CA THR A 39 -48.10 -7.07 3.18
C THR A 39 -47.09 -7.02 2.00
N GLN A 40 -46.63 -8.20 1.59
CA GLN A 40 -46.42 -8.62 0.20
C GLN A 40 -47.50 -9.69 -0.08
N PRO A 41 -47.90 -10.06 -1.32
CA PRO A 41 -47.08 -10.03 -2.55
C PRO A 41 -47.84 -9.65 -3.83
N GLU A 42 -47.13 -9.53 -4.97
CA GLU A 42 -47.62 -10.15 -6.21
C GLU A 42 -46.47 -10.43 -7.20
N THR A 43 -46.34 -11.71 -7.52
CA THR A 43 -45.47 -12.32 -8.52
C THR A 43 -46.13 -12.31 -9.90
N VAL A 44 -45.38 -11.95 -10.94
CA VAL A 44 -45.69 -12.36 -12.32
C VAL A 44 -44.44 -12.99 -12.93
N GLY A 45 -44.48 -14.30 -13.13
CA GLY A 45 -43.46 -15.04 -13.89
C GLY A 45 -43.71 -14.98 -15.39
N LYS A 46 -42.66 -15.26 -16.17
CA LYS A 46 -42.71 -16.00 -17.45
C LYS A 46 -41.29 -16.32 -17.96
N THR A 47 -41.00 -17.62 -17.92
CA THR A 47 -40.31 -18.50 -18.88
C THR A 47 -39.32 -17.91 -19.90
N PHE A 48 -38.08 -18.43 -19.92
CA PHE A 48 -37.11 -18.24 -21.01
C PHE A 48 -36.98 -19.50 -21.87
N THR A 49 -37.12 -19.35 -23.18
CA THR A 49 -36.80 -20.35 -24.20
C THR A 49 -35.50 -19.96 -24.89
N THR A 50 -34.55 -20.90 -24.99
CA THR A 50 -33.27 -20.77 -25.69
C THR A 50 -33.43 -20.80 -27.20
N LEU A 51 -32.71 -19.91 -27.92
CA LEU A 51 -32.37 -20.08 -29.33
C LEU A 51 -31.02 -19.43 -29.64
N ALA A 52 -30.13 -20.23 -30.25
CA ALA A 52 -28.80 -19.85 -30.70
C ALA A 52 -28.86 -19.15 -32.08
N SER A 53 -27.95 -18.21 -32.35
CA SER A 53 -27.34 -18.08 -33.67
C SER A 53 -26.10 -17.17 -33.68
N THR A 54 -25.14 -17.61 -34.49
CA THR A 54 -23.84 -17.05 -34.88
C THR A 54 -23.95 -15.98 -35.98
N SER A 55 -23.04 -14.99 -36.06
CA SER A 55 -22.30 -14.63 -37.30
C SER A 55 -21.37 -13.39 -37.22
N THR A 56 -20.15 -13.63 -37.71
CA THR A 56 -19.18 -12.88 -38.56
C THR A 56 -19.12 -11.34 -38.66
N VAL A 57 -17.88 -10.83 -38.76
CA VAL A 57 -17.43 -9.45 -38.94
C VAL A 57 -16.95 -9.22 -40.37
N ASP A 58 -17.24 -8.03 -40.94
CA ASP A 58 -16.46 -7.43 -42.02
C ASP A 58 -16.45 -5.90 -41.89
N SER A 59 -15.32 -5.28 -42.22
CA SER A 59 -14.99 -3.86 -41.99
C SER A 59 -14.31 -3.25 -43.20
N VAL A 60 -14.76 -2.10 -43.74
CA VAL A 60 -13.95 -1.23 -44.63
C VAL A 60 -14.42 0.24 -44.63
N ASN A 61 -13.45 1.15 -44.84
CA ASN A 61 -13.44 2.47 -45.53
C ASN A 61 -13.18 3.71 -44.65
N THR A 62 -12.04 4.44 -44.71
CA THR A 62 -11.23 5.17 -45.73
C THR A 62 -11.36 6.71 -45.60
N ILE A 63 -10.22 7.42 -45.78
CA ILE A 63 -9.96 8.85 -45.52
C ILE A 63 -9.64 9.57 -46.86
N PRO A 64 -9.84 10.90 -46.98
CA PRO A 64 -9.01 11.73 -47.87
C PRO A 64 -8.32 12.94 -47.21
N VAL A 65 -7.24 13.40 -47.86
CA VAL A 65 -6.24 14.42 -47.46
C VAL A 65 -6.23 15.61 -48.44
N GLY A 66 -5.88 16.81 -47.95
CA GLY A 66 -5.38 17.98 -48.70
C GLY A 66 -5.66 19.29 -47.96
N SER A 67 -4.89 20.39 -47.95
CA SER A 67 -3.58 20.83 -48.47
C SER A 67 -3.28 22.21 -47.86
N SER A 68 -2.01 22.61 -47.71
CA SER A 68 -1.53 23.89 -47.11
C SER A 68 -1.53 25.08 -48.10
N PRO A 69 -1.45 26.34 -47.60
CA PRO A 69 -0.33 27.19 -48.03
C PRO A 69 0.32 28.05 -46.92
N ARG A 70 1.47 28.64 -47.30
CA ARG A 70 2.50 29.37 -46.54
C ARG A 70 2.32 30.90 -46.68
N THR A 71 2.60 31.69 -45.63
CA THR A 71 2.99 33.11 -45.74
C THR A 71 3.88 33.56 -44.57
N THR A 72 4.70 34.60 -44.81
CA THR A 72 5.84 35.02 -43.98
C THR A 72 5.66 36.47 -43.46
N ARG A 73 6.16 36.71 -42.23
CA ARG A 73 6.74 37.94 -41.62
C ARG A 73 5.89 39.04 -40.93
N LEU A 74 6.37 39.33 -39.70
CA LEU A 74 6.63 40.61 -38.99
C LEU A 74 5.69 41.10 -37.87
N ALA A 75 6.34 41.26 -36.71
CA ALA A 75 6.06 41.91 -35.41
C ALA A 75 4.77 42.72 -35.20
N GLY A 76 4.15 42.45 -34.05
CA GLY A 76 3.22 43.32 -33.35
C GLY A 76 2.76 42.67 -32.04
N GLU A 77 3.15 43.24 -30.89
CA GLU A 77 2.63 42.87 -29.58
C GLU A 77 1.11 43.02 -29.57
N SER A 78 0.38 41.94 -29.27
CA SER A 78 -0.90 42.04 -28.59
C SER A 78 -1.17 40.75 -27.83
N SER A 79 -1.49 40.90 -26.55
CA SER A 79 -1.99 39.84 -25.69
C SER A 79 -3.32 39.32 -26.25
N GLN A 80 -3.34 38.09 -26.73
CA GLN A 80 -4.58 37.34 -26.88
C GLN A 80 -4.42 35.95 -26.25
N GLN A 81 -5.31 35.67 -25.30
CA GLN A 81 -5.54 34.34 -24.74
C GLN A 81 -5.91 33.39 -25.88
N GLU A 82 -5.06 32.40 -26.13
CA GLU A 82 -5.38 31.28 -26.99
C GLU A 82 -6.44 30.42 -26.29
N HIS A 83 -7.68 30.46 -26.79
CA HIS A 83 -8.72 29.50 -26.43
C HIS A 83 -8.35 28.13 -27.00
N VAL A 84 -7.85 27.23 -26.16
CA VAL A 84 -7.71 25.82 -26.52
C VAL A 84 -9.08 25.17 -26.46
N GLU A 85 -9.75 25.06 -27.61
CA GLU A 85 -10.95 24.22 -27.75
C GLU A 85 -10.55 22.74 -27.59
N GLU A 86 -10.87 22.17 -26.43
CA GLU A 86 -10.73 20.75 -26.16
C GLU A 86 -11.74 19.97 -27.04
N ARG A 87 -11.25 19.36 -28.13
CA ARG A 87 -12.05 18.46 -28.97
C ARG A 87 -12.44 17.22 -28.15
N VAL A 88 -13.68 17.18 -27.70
CA VAL A 88 -14.29 16.02 -27.04
C VAL A 88 -14.49 14.90 -28.07
N THR A 89 -13.60 13.90 -28.10
CA THR A 89 -13.90 12.63 -28.77
C THR A 89 -14.97 11.86 -27.98
N LYS A 90 -16.18 11.80 -28.52
CA LYS A 90 -17.28 10.94 -28.03
C LYS A 90 -16.84 9.47 -28.07
N LYS A 91 -16.64 8.85 -26.91
CA LYS A 91 -16.60 7.39 -26.80
C LYS A 91 -18.00 6.89 -26.46
N VAL A 92 -18.68 6.31 -27.45
CA VAL A 92 -19.95 5.59 -27.28
C VAL A 92 -19.59 4.16 -26.87
N ALA A 93 -20.10 3.70 -25.72
CA ALA A 93 -20.04 2.29 -25.34
C ALA A 93 -21.33 1.62 -25.80
N THR A 94 -21.23 0.68 -26.75
CA THR A 94 -22.37 -0.07 -27.26
C THR A 94 -22.35 -1.46 -26.63
N PHE A 95 -23.37 -1.81 -25.85
CA PHE A 95 -23.56 -3.16 -25.34
C PHE A 95 -24.52 -3.90 -26.27
N TYR A 96 -24.09 -5.05 -26.80
CA TYR A 96 -24.94 -5.92 -27.61
C TYR A 96 -25.65 -6.91 -26.70
N ASN A 97 -26.92 -6.66 -26.43
CA ASN A 97 -27.88 -7.74 -26.18
C ASN A 97 -29.08 -7.48 -27.08
N SER A 98 -29.43 -8.46 -27.88
CA SER A 98 -30.45 -8.39 -28.92
C SER A 98 -31.80 -7.95 -28.34
N GLU A 99 -32.38 -6.94 -28.99
CA GLU A 99 -33.79 -6.50 -28.93
C GLU A 99 -34.23 -5.31 -28.06
N ILE A 100 -33.35 -4.60 -27.34
CA ILE A 100 -33.71 -3.25 -26.85
C ILE A 100 -32.55 -2.26 -27.01
N ARG A 101 -32.67 -1.35 -27.99
CA ARG A 101 -31.77 -0.18 -28.12
C ARG A 101 -32.17 0.84 -27.06
N PHE A 102 -31.56 0.76 -25.88
CA PHE A 102 -31.52 1.91 -25.00
C PHE A 102 -30.38 2.83 -25.45
N ASN A 103 -30.72 3.80 -26.31
CA ASN A 103 -29.87 4.97 -26.52
C ASN A 103 -29.99 5.88 -25.29
N TRP A 104 -29.33 5.52 -24.18
CA TRP A 104 -28.99 6.55 -23.22
C TRP A 104 -27.83 7.34 -23.80
N GLU A 105 -28.16 8.45 -24.46
CA GLU A 105 -27.23 9.56 -24.37
C GLU A 105 -27.02 9.81 -22.86
N LEU A 106 -25.79 10.04 -22.43
CA LEU A 106 -25.51 10.57 -21.09
C LEU A 106 -25.20 12.08 -21.23
N PRO A 107 -26.12 12.98 -21.66
CA PRO A 107 -25.77 14.39 -21.82
C PRO A 107 -25.56 15.10 -20.47
N TYR A 108 -25.98 14.50 -19.35
CA TYR A 108 -26.26 15.25 -18.11
C TYR A 108 -25.42 14.85 -16.88
N LEU A 109 -24.42 13.99 -17.02
CA LEU A 109 -23.53 13.65 -15.90
C LEU A 109 -22.18 14.35 -16.03
N LYS A 110 -22.21 15.68 -16.11
CA LYS A 110 -21.02 16.52 -15.91
C LYS A 110 -21.05 17.04 -14.48
N CYS A 111 -20.09 16.62 -13.65
CA CYS A 111 -19.89 17.26 -12.36
C CYS A 111 -19.49 18.72 -12.62
N GLN A 112 -20.24 19.70 -12.11
CA GLN A 112 -19.90 21.12 -12.23
C GLN A 112 -18.53 21.44 -11.60
N ARG A 113 -18.15 20.67 -10.57
CA ARG A 113 -16.82 20.69 -9.97
C ARG A 113 -16.37 19.26 -9.65
N PRO A 114 -15.08 18.93 -9.80
CA PRO A 114 -14.57 17.64 -9.36
C PRO A 114 -14.80 17.46 -7.86
N ALA A 115 -15.09 16.22 -7.44
CA ALA A 115 -15.16 15.91 -6.02
C ALA A 115 -13.79 16.17 -5.38
N LYS A 116 -13.79 16.93 -4.27
CA LYS A 116 -12.60 17.15 -3.47
C LYS A 116 -12.40 15.96 -2.55
N VAL A 117 -11.19 15.43 -2.52
CA VAL A 117 -10.80 14.44 -1.51
C VAL A 117 -10.84 15.13 -0.15
N ALA A 118 -11.12 14.35 0.89
CA ALA A 118 -11.15 14.72 2.28
C ALA A 118 -10.60 13.54 3.10
N VAL A 119 -10.14 13.80 4.32
CA VAL A 119 -9.85 12.73 5.29
C VAL A 119 -10.81 12.84 6.46
N ARG A 120 -11.21 11.69 6.98
CA ARG A 120 -12.06 11.56 8.17
C ARG A 120 -11.37 10.68 9.19
N ASN A 121 -11.19 11.18 10.42
CA ASN A 121 -10.78 10.35 11.56
C ASN A 121 -11.98 9.51 12.03
N LEU A 122 -11.78 8.21 12.24
CA LEU A 122 -12.82 7.33 12.77
C LEU A 122 -12.78 7.22 14.30
N TYR A 123 -11.79 7.82 14.95
CA TYR A 123 -11.55 7.79 16.39
C TYR A 123 -11.46 6.38 16.95
N LYS A 124 -10.85 5.47 16.16
CA LYS A 124 -10.61 4.08 16.52
C LYS A 124 -9.11 3.82 16.56
N PRO A 125 -8.60 3.13 17.59
CA PRO A 125 -7.21 2.68 17.59
C PRO A 125 -7.01 1.58 16.54
N CYS A 126 -5.78 1.44 16.09
CA CYS A 126 -5.28 0.32 15.31
C CYS A 126 -3.85 -0.03 15.75
N GLN A 127 -3.20 -0.92 15.01
CA GLN A 127 -1.86 -1.43 15.25
C GLN A 127 -0.82 -0.31 15.44
N ASP A 128 0.28 -0.62 16.13
CA ASP A 128 1.41 0.31 16.36
C ASP A 128 1.00 1.69 16.90
N ASN A 129 0.09 1.73 17.87
CA ASN A 129 -0.46 2.97 18.45
C ASN A 129 -1.07 3.92 17.40
N GLY A 130 -1.54 3.37 16.28
CA GLY A 130 -2.16 4.13 15.21
C GLY A 130 -3.62 4.49 15.49
N GLY A 131 -4.10 5.50 14.78
CA GLY A 131 -5.53 5.79 14.63
C GLY A 131 -6.04 5.39 13.23
N VAL A 132 -7.31 5.00 13.13
CA VAL A 132 -7.94 4.69 11.85
C VAL A 132 -8.52 5.95 11.22
N TYR A 133 -8.13 6.20 9.97
CA TYR A 133 -8.59 7.29 9.13
C TYR A 133 -9.15 6.73 7.82
N GLU A 134 -10.00 7.52 7.16
CA GLU A 134 -10.45 7.26 5.81
C GLU A 134 -10.14 8.44 4.91
N ILE A 135 -9.49 8.18 3.78
CA ILE A 135 -9.36 9.11 2.67
C ILE A 135 -10.52 8.84 1.72
N GLY A 136 -11.29 9.87 1.41
CA GLY A 136 -12.56 9.74 0.71
C GLY A 136 -13.05 11.06 0.14
N PHE A 137 -14.34 11.17 -0.15
CA PHE A 137 -14.95 12.45 -0.54
C PHE A 137 -16.41 12.52 -0.11
N TRP A 138 -16.90 13.76 0.01
CA TRP A 138 -18.30 14.05 0.26
C TRP A 138 -19.05 14.27 -1.06
N LYS A 139 -20.22 13.62 -1.19
CA LYS A 139 -21.21 13.95 -2.23
C LYS A 139 -22.57 14.26 -1.57
N TYR A 140 -23.33 13.21 -1.28
CA TYR A 140 -24.53 13.26 -0.42
C TYR A 140 -24.29 12.55 0.92
N LYS A 141 -23.39 11.56 0.89
CA LYS A 141 -22.88 10.85 2.06
C LYS A 141 -21.38 10.63 1.86
N TRP A 142 -20.68 10.36 2.95
CA TRP A 142 -19.27 10.00 2.90
C TRP A 142 -19.04 8.78 2.01
N ARG A 143 -18.02 8.86 1.15
CA ARG A 143 -17.52 7.74 0.34
C ARG A 143 -16.06 7.52 0.66
N SER A 144 -15.79 6.46 1.41
CA SER A 144 -14.43 5.99 1.71
C SER A 144 -13.80 5.38 0.45
N LEU A 145 -12.53 5.68 0.21
CA LEU A 145 -11.75 5.17 -0.92
C LEU A 145 -10.54 4.37 -0.45
N ILE A 146 -9.86 4.87 0.59
CA ILE A 146 -8.69 4.25 1.21
C ILE A 146 -8.88 4.36 2.71
N THR A 147 -8.74 3.25 3.43
CA THR A 147 -8.63 3.26 4.90
C THR A 147 -7.16 3.27 5.28
N VAL A 148 -6.78 4.03 6.29
CA VAL A 148 -5.38 4.17 6.75
C VAL A 148 -5.33 3.96 8.25
N CYS A 149 -4.49 3.03 8.71
CA CYS A 149 -4.00 3.03 10.08
C CYS A 149 -2.74 3.89 10.14
N TYR A 150 -2.79 4.99 10.87
CA TYR A 150 -1.75 6.01 10.84
C TYR A 150 -1.24 6.33 12.24
N ASN A 151 0.08 6.26 12.41
CA ASN A 151 0.74 6.67 13.64
C ASN A 151 1.07 8.17 13.57
N MET A 152 0.39 8.94 14.42
CA MET A 152 0.52 10.39 14.50
C MET A 152 1.79 10.87 15.22
N HIS A 153 2.46 10.00 15.97
CA HIS A 153 3.70 10.33 16.70
C HIS A 153 4.94 10.23 15.81
N GLU A 154 4.90 9.39 14.78
CA GLU A 154 6.02 9.16 13.86
C GLU A 154 5.75 9.70 12.44
N LEU A 155 4.54 10.22 12.20
CA LEU A 155 4.01 10.55 10.86
C LEU A 155 4.21 9.40 9.87
N ARG A 156 3.77 8.21 10.27
CA ARG A 156 4.01 6.96 9.54
C ARG A 156 2.69 6.22 9.29
N PRO A 157 2.39 5.83 8.04
CA PRO A 157 1.33 4.86 7.80
C PRO A 157 1.77 3.49 8.31
N VAL A 158 1.02 2.96 9.27
CA VAL A 158 1.15 1.56 9.69
C VAL A 158 0.68 0.68 8.53
N TYR A 159 -0.52 0.97 8.01
CA TYR A 159 -1.01 0.39 6.78
C TYR A 159 -2.07 1.26 6.09
N THR A 160 -2.19 1.09 4.78
CA THR A 160 -3.32 1.51 3.94
C THR A 160 -4.08 0.28 3.47
N GLN A 161 -5.39 0.39 3.31
CA GLN A 161 -6.28 -0.64 2.79
C GLN A 161 -7.16 -0.06 1.68
N HIS A 162 -7.26 -0.76 0.56
CA HIS A 162 -8.22 -0.46 -0.50
C HIS A 162 -8.67 -1.73 -1.22
N THR A 163 -9.77 -1.63 -1.97
CA THR A 163 -10.26 -2.72 -2.82
C THR A 163 -9.80 -2.52 -4.26
N LEU A 164 -9.19 -3.56 -4.82
CA LEU A 164 -8.81 -3.66 -6.22
C LEU A 164 -9.89 -4.43 -6.98
N TYR A 165 -10.58 -3.75 -7.89
CA TYR A 165 -11.65 -4.33 -8.72
C TYR A 165 -11.10 -4.74 -10.09
N GLY A 166 -10.52 -5.94 -10.18
CA GLY A 166 -9.85 -6.47 -11.37
C GLY A 166 -10.65 -6.28 -12.66
N SER A 167 -11.93 -6.66 -12.64
CA SER A 167 -12.85 -6.55 -13.78
C SER A 167 -13.07 -5.11 -14.29
N ALA A 168 -12.81 -4.09 -13.47
CA ALA A 168 -13.07 -2.69 -13.78
C ALA A 168 -11.80 -1.89 -14.12
N ILE A 169 -10.60 -2.42 -13.91
CA ILE A 169 -9.34 -1.67 -14.06
C ILE A 169 -9.17 -1.13 -15.49
N LYS A 170 -9.45 -1.95 -16.51
CA LYS A 170 -9.34 -1.54 -17.93
C LYS A 170 -10.32 -0.45 -18.33
N ALA A 171 -11.50 -0.44 -17.72
CA ALA A 171 -12.56 0.54 -17.97
C ALA A 171 -12.45 1.79 -17.08
N ALA A 172 -11.46 1.86 -16.20
CA ALA A 172 -11.31 2.94 -15.22
C ALA A 172 -11.16 4.30 -15.91
N ALA A 173 -11.86 5.30 -15.38
CA ALA A 173 -11.66 6.69 -15.76
C ALA A 173 -10.38 7.20 -15.08
N LYS A 174 -9.32 7.39 -15.89
CA LYS A 174 -8.02 7.87 -15.41
C LYS A 174 -7.92 9.39 -15.49
N LEU A 175 -7.13 9.98 -14.60
CA LEU A 175 -6.67 11.36 -14.75
C LEU A 175 -5.88 11.49 -16.05
N MET A 176 -6.14 12.55 -16.83
CA MET A 176 -5.36 12.86 -18.04
C MET A 176 -3.92 13.23 -17.69
N MET A 177 -3.72 13.96 -16.58
CA MET A 177 -2.42 14.30 -16.03
C MET A 177 -2.34 13.87 -14.56
N ARG A 178 -1.22 13.24 -14.19
CA ARG A 178 -0.94 12.91 -12.80
C ARG A 178 -0.49 14.17 -12.07
N PRO A 179 -1.11 14.54 -10.94
CA PRO A 179 -0.64 15.68 -10.16
C PRO A 179 0.74 15.39 -9.59
N ASN A 180 1.50 16.44 -9.33
CA ASN A 180 2.61 16.35 -8.40
C ASN A 180 2.04 16.22 -6.98
N ILE A 181 2.57 15.31 -6.17
CA ILE A 181 2.14 15.17 -4.77
C ILE A 181 2.36 16.45 -3.98
N PHE A 182 3.40 17.21 -4.32
CA PHE A 182 3.71 18.49 -3.69
C PHE A 182 2.77 19.61 -4.14
N ASP A 183 2.03 19.46 -5.24
CA ASP A 183 1.02 20.44 -5.68
C ASP A 183 -0.39 20.09 -5.18
N TYR A 184 -0.52 18.95 -4.51
CA TYR A 184 -1.78 18.48 -3.96
C TYR A 184 -2.05 19.18 -2.63
N GLU A 185 -3.14 19.95 -2.55
CA GLU A 185 -3.61 20.49 -1.27
C GLU A 185 -4.10 19.34 -0.39
N GLU A 186 -3.37 19.06 0.69
CA GLU A 186 -3.75 18.02 1.64
C GLU A 186 -5.13 18.34 2.22
N PRO A 187 -6.13 17.47 2.02
CA PRO A 187 -7.49 17.72 2.47
C PRO A 187 -7.66 17.73 3.99
N PHE A 188 -6.64 17.27 4.69
CA PHE A 188 -6.56 17.17 6.12
C PHE A 188 -5.09 17.31 6.49
N GLN A 189 -4.78 18.36 7.23
CA GLN A 189 -3.48 18.55 7.86
C GLN A 189 -3.63 18.25 9.35
N PRO A 190 -3.63 16.97 9.77
CA PRO A 190 -3.53 16.67 11.19
C PRO A 190 -2.13 17.00 11.73
N TYR A 191 -1.21 17.33 10.83
CA TYR A 191 0.13 17.82 11.09
C TYR A 191 0.12 19.34 10.94
N THR A 192 0.57 20.07 11.95
CA THR A 192 0.84 21.52 11.84
C THR A 192 2.10 21.83 11.03
N VAL A 193 2.71 20.81 10.43
CA VAL A 193 4.01 20.85 9.77
C VAL A 193 3.82 20.64 8.28
N ASP A 194 4.33 21.57 7.48
CA ASP A 194 4.46 21.35 6.03
C ASP A 194 5.52 20.27 5.78
N LEU A 195 5.09 19.16 5.19
CA LEU A 195 5.97 18.00 4.97
C LEU A 195 6.83 18.15 3.71
N LYS A 196 6.45 19.04 2.78
CA LYS A 196 7.09 19.16 1.46
C LYS A 196 8.59 19.46 1.53
N PRO A 197 9.07 20.40 2.38
CA PRO A 197 10.48 20.75 2.42
C PRO A 197 11.39 19.58 2.78
N PHE A 198 10.92 18.63 3.59
CA PHE A 198 11.72 17.47 4.02
C PHE A 198 12.04 16.48 2.90
N TYR A 199 11.35 16.58 1.76
CA TYR A 199 11.62 15.77 0.58
C TYR A 199 12.51 16.46 -0.45
N ASP A 200 12.95 17.69 -0.18
CA ASP A 200 13.96 18.36 -1.00
C ASP A 200 15.33 17.65 -0.88
N LYS A 201 16.07 17.56 -1.99
CA LYS A 201 17.32 16.80 -2.04
C LYS A 201 18.44 17.45 -1.23
N ASP A 202 18.54 18.77 -1.26
CA ASP A 202 19.60 19.50 -0.58
C ASP A 202 19.36 19.45 0.93
N ILE A 203 18.10 19.61 1.35
CA ILE A 203 17.68 19.44 2.75
C ILE A 203 17.98 18.02 3.26
N GLN A 204 17.66 16.99 2.47
CA GLN A 204 17.98 15.60 2.83
C GLN A 204 19.47 15.34 2.91
N TYR A 205 20.26 15.93 2.03
CA TYR A 205 21.71 15.77 2.03
C TYR A 205 22.33 16.38 3.30
N ASP A 206 21.93 17.60 3.66
CA ASP A 206 22.38 18.24 4.90
C ASP A 206 21.93 17.45 6.14
N LEU A 207 20.71 16.91 6.11
CA LEU A 207 20.22 16.00 7.15
C LEU A 207 21.10 14.75 7.28
N PHE A 208 21.43 14.08 6.17
CA PHE A 208 22.27 12.88 6.19
C PHE A 208 23.69 13.17 6.66
N LYS A 209 24.28 14.31 6.29
CA LYS A 209 25.56 14.75 6.84
C LYS A 209 25.52 14.89 8.35
N ASN A 210 24.47 15.54 8.86
CA ASN A 210 24.31 15.77 10.30
C ASN A 210 24.14 14.46 11.09
N ILE A 211 23.43 13.46 10.53
CA ILE A 211 23.15 12.19 11.21
C ILE A 211 24.31 11.19 11.05
N LEU A 212 24.83 11.08 9.82
CA LEU A 212 25.72 9.99 9.41
C LEU A 212 27.19 10.41 9.31
N GLY A 213 27.49 11.71 9.23
CA GLY A 213 28.82 12.23 8.92
C GLY A 213 29.02 12.47 7.43
N ASP A 214 29.89 13.42 7.09
CA ASP A 214 30.10 13.92 5.73
C ASP A 214 30.60 12.84 4.75
N ASP A 215 31.50 11.97 5.20
CA ASP A 215 32.10 10.87 4.43
C ASP A 215 31.07 9.81 4.05
N ILE A 216 30.13 9.51 4.96
CA ILE A 216 29.07 8.55 4.75
C ILE A 216 27.93 9.16 3.91
N ALA A 217 27.56 10.41 4.17
CA ALA A 217 26.48 11.09 3.47
C ALA A 217 26.70 11.14 1.94
N PHE A 218 27.95 11.23 1.49
CA PHE A 218 28.29 11.20 0.05
C PHE A 218 27.85 9.88 -0.62
N THR A 219 27.93 8.75 0.08
CA THR A 219 27.47 7.44 -0.42
C THR A 219 25.99 7.46 -0.80
N TYR A 220 25.22 8.26 -0.08
CA TYR A 220 23.78 8.44 -0.22
C TYR A 220 23.40 9.62 -1.14
N ASN A 221 24.35 10.31 -1.77
CA ASN A 221 24.10 11.52 -2.60
C ASN A 221 24.68 11.44 -4.04
N ASP A 222 24.90 10.25 -4.57
CA ASP A 222 25.36 10.07 -5.96
C ASP A 222 24.20 10.24 -6.98
N THR A 223 23.78 11.50 -7.08
CA THR A 223 23.07 12.29 -8.12
C THR A 223 21.90 11.77 -8.96
N VAL A 224 21.59 10.47 -9.09
CA VAL A 224 20.59 10.05 -10.10
C VAL A 224 19.29 9.45 -9.53
N SER A 225 19.31 8.80 -8.36
CA SER A 225 18.08 8.24 -7.74
C SER A 225 18.16 7.97 -6.22
N LYS A 226 19.05 8.71 -5.55
CA LYS A 226 19.48 8.46 -4.17
C LYS A 226 18.95 9.53 -3.21
N PHE A 227 17.64 9.71 -3.19
CA PHE A 227 16.95 10.56 -2.22
C PHE A 227 15.60 9.93 -1.91
N LEU A 228 15.04 10.29 -0.77
CA LEU A 228 13.72 9.82 -0.35
C LEU A 228 12.66 10.67 -1.05
N ILE A 229 11.62 10.00 -1.53
CA ILE A 229 10.41 10.61 -2.08
C ILE A 229 9.19 10.11 -1.30
N PRO A 230 8.03 10.77 -1.43
CA PRO A 230 6.77 10.25 -0.92
C PRO A 230 6.35 9.01 -1.74
N LEU A 231 6.81 7.84 -1.33
CA LEU A 231 6.47 6.57 -1.96
C LEU A 231 5.00 6.26 -1.68
N GLN A 232 4.19 6.15 -2.74
CA GLN A 232 2.76 5.86 -2.63
C GLN A 232 2.52 4.39 -2.27
N LEU A 233 1.82 4.14 -1.16
CA LEU A 233 1.44 2.79 -0.71
C LEU A 233 0.24 2.24 -1.50
N VAL A 234 -0.61 3.13 -1.99
CA VAL A 234 -1.72 2.79 -2.88
C VAL A 234 -1.38 3.24 -4.30
N SER A 235 -1.37 2.30 -5.24
CA SER A 235 -1.04 2.63 -6.63
C SER A 235 -2.16 3.43 -7.30
N PRO A 236 -1.87 4.63 -7.87
CA PRO A 236 -2.87 5.41 -8.60
C PRO A 236 -3.49 4.63 -9.78
N ALA A 237 -2.75 3.67 -10.34
CA ALA A 237 -3.21 2.85 -11.45
C ALA A 237 -4.34 1.87 -11.05
N GLU A 238 -4.51 1.60 -9.76
CA GLU A 238 -5.53 0.69 -9.21
C GLU A 238 -6.88 1.38 -8.98
N MET A 239 -6.90 2.71 -9.04
CA MET A 239 -8.08 3.52 -8.77
C MET A 239 -9.01 3.62 -9.99
N LEU A 240 -10.32 3.58 -9.78
CA LEU A 240 -11.30 3.51 -10.87
C LEU A 240 -11.78 4.87 -11.39
N SER A 241 -11.55 5.93 -10.64
CA SER A 241 -11.99 7.29 -10.94
C SER A 241 -10.90 8.34 -10.70
N PRO A 242 -11.03 9.55 -11.28
CA PRO A 242 -10.15 10.67 -10.98
C PRO A 242 -10.03 10.99 -9.49
N VAL A 243 -11.15 11.10 -8.76
CA VAL A 243 -11.15 11.41 -7.32
C VAL A 243 -10.47 10.31 -6.51
N SER A 244 -10.69 9.04 -6.84
CA SER A 244 -9.97 7.93 -6.19
C SER A 244 -8.48 7.95 -6.51
N THR A 245 -8.10 8.37 -7.72
CA THR A 245 -6.69 8.52 -8.09
C THR A 245 -6.05 9.63 -7.26
N LEU A 246 -6.72 10.78 -7.10
CA LEU A 246 -6.25 11.89 -6.25
C LEU A 246 -6.09 11.48 -4.78
N ALA A 247 -6.95 10.61 -4.26
CA ALA A 247 -6.85 10.12 -2.88
C ALA A 247 -5.51 9.42 -2.58
N THR A 248 -4.85 8.83 -3.58
CA THR A 248 -3.54 8.19 -3.43
C THR A 248 -2.37 9.16 -3.25
N TYR A 249 -2.61 10.47 -3.46
CA TYR A 249 -1.61 11.52 -3.30
C TYR A 249 -1.63 12.15 -1.91
N SER A 250 -2.47 11.69 -1.00
CA SER A 250 -2.36 12.15 0.39
C SER A 250 -1.09 11.59 1.05
N PHE A 251 -0.36 12.43 1.81
CA PHE A 251 0.77 12.01 2.64
C PHE A 251 0.41 10.93 3.66
N MET A 252 -0.87 10.78 4.03
CA MET A 252 -1.33 9.65 4.86
C MET A 252 -1.21 8.30 4.14
N ALA A 253 -1.22 8.31 2.81
CA ALA A 253 -1.07 7.13 1.96
C ALA A 253 0.34 7.01 1.37
N THR A 254 1.33 7.74 1.91
CA THR A 254 2.72 7.66 1.48
C THR A 254 3.67 7.44 2.64
N THR A 255 4.87 6.95 2.33
CA THR A 255 5.97 6.81 3.28
C THR A 255 7.26 7.32 2.64
N PRO A 256 8.23 7.85 3.42
CA PRO A 256 9.56 8.11 2.90
C PRO A 256 10.18 6.83 2.32
N GLY A 257 10.37 6.80 1.00
CA GLY A 257 10.98 5.68 0.30
C GLY A 257 12.02 6.15 -0.68
N TRP A 258 13.12 5.41 -0.82
CA TRP A 258 14.16 5.75 -1.78
C TRP A 258 13.59 5.75 -3.19
N GLU A 259 13.87 6.79 -3.98
CA GLU A 259 13.34 6.91 -5.34
C GLU A 259 13.64 5.64 -6.17
N ALA A 260 14.86 5.10 -6.06
CA ALA A 260 15.24 3.86 -6.72
C ALA A 260 14.32 2.68 -6.35
N VAL A 261 13.95 2.54 -5.07
CA VAL A 261 13.00 1.50 -4.60
C VAL A 261 11.59 1.77 -5.14
N ALA A 262 11.12 3.02 -4.98
CA ALA A 262 9.78 3.45 -5.37
C ALA A 262 9.50 3.25 -6.86
N LEU A 263 10.45 3.65 -7.72
CA LEU A 263 10.29 3.69 -9.17
C LEU A 263 10.69 2.39 -9.86
N ARG A 264 11.36 1.46 -9.17
CA ARG A 264 11.77 0.15 -9.70
C ARG A 264 10.89 -0.99 -9.17
N ASN A 265 11.36 -1.78 -8.20
CA ASN A 265 10.68 -3.03 -7.86
C ASN A 265 9.32 -2.78 -7.20
N TRP A 266 9.16 -1.70 -6.41
CA TRP A 266 7.85 -1.34 -5.86
C TRP A 266 6.83 -1.03 -6.96
N LYS A 267 7.20 -0.20 -7.95
CA LYS A 267 6.35 0.10 -9.09
C LYS A 267 6.01 -1.15 -9.91
N LYS A 268 6.99 -2.04 -10.12
CA LYS A 268 6.81 -3.26 -10.90
C LYS A 268 5.91 -4.28 -10.17
N LEU A 269 6.09 -4.44 -8.86
CA LEU A 269 5.21 -5.25 -8.01
C LEU A 269 3.76 -4.76 -8.09
N ASN A 270 3.53 -3.45 -7.91
CA ASN A 270 2.19 -2.86 -8.04
C ASN A 270 1.59 -3.13 -9.42
N LYS A 271 2.40 -3.04 -10.49
CA LYS A 271 1.93 -3.34 -11.85
C LYS A 271 1.56 -4.82 -12.02
N MET A 272 2.34 -5.74 -11.45
CA MET A 272 2.05 -7.17 -11.52
C MET A 272 0.76 -7.55 -10.77
N VAL A 273 0.55 -7.00 -9.57
CA VAL A 273 -0.71 -7.18 -8.82
C VAL A 273 -1.91 -6.65 -9.62
N GLN A 274 -1.76 -5.49 -10.26
CA GLN A 274 -2.80 -4.92 -11.12
C GLN A 274 -3.13 -5.84 -12.30
N ILE A 275 -2.11 -6.37 -12.99
CA ILE A 275 -2.27 -7.29 -14.11
C ILE A 275 -2.98 -8.56 -13.64
N PHE A 276 -2.51 -9.18 -12.55
CA PHE A 276 -3.12 -10.37 -11.97
C PHE A 276 -4.61 -10.18 -11.71
N ALA A 277 -5.00 -9.08 -11.06
CA ALA A 277 -6.39 -8.80 -10.78
C ALA A 277 -7.22 -8.61 -12.06
N ASP A 278 -6.70 -7.88 -13.05
CA ASP A 278 -7.40 -7.66 -14.32
C ASP A 278 -7.54 -8.96 -15.12
N GLU A 279 -6.49 -9.75 -15.27
CA GLU A 279 -6.51 -10.99 -16.06
C GLU A 279 -7.45 -12.03 -15.46
N ASN A 280 -7.43 -12.18 -14.13
CA ASN A 280 -8.28 -13.14 -13.42
C ASN A 280 -9.68 -12.58 -13.10
N LYS A 281 -9.95 -11.30 -13.39
CA LYS A 281 -11.22 -10.62 -13.10
C LYS A 281 -11.64 -10.70 -11.63
N VAL A 282 -10.68 -10.77 -10.72
CA VAL A 282 -10.91 -10.94 -9.28
C VAL A 282 -11.03 -9.61 -8.53
N LYS A 283 -11.79 -9.63 -7.44
CA LYS A 283 -11.83 -8.55 -6.45
C LYS A 283 -10.84 -8.88 -5.34
N LEU A 284 -9.82 -8.05 -5.13
CA LEU A 284 -8.82 -8.25 -4.10
C LEU A 284 -8.88 -7.14 -3.06
N VAL A 285 -8.62 -7.46 -1.80
CA VAL A 285 -8.32 -6.48 -0.76
C VAL A 285 -6.81 -6.33 -0.70
N SER A 286 -6.34 -5.11 -0.88
CA SER A 286 -4.91 -4.78 -0.85
C SER A 286 -4.60 -4.01 0.41
N TYR A 287 -3.60 -4.48 1.15
CA TYR A 287 -2.96 -3.76 2.22
C TYR A 287 -1.54 -3.39 1.79
N SER A 288 -1.07 -2.21 2.18
CA SER A 288 0.33 -1.82 2.02
C SER A 288 0.75 -0.96 3.19
N GLY A 289 1.96 -1.13 3.69
CA GLY A 289 2.34 -0.51 4.94
C GLY A 289 3.82 -0.60 5.22
N THR A 290 4.20 -0.27 6.44
CA THR A 290 5.59 -0.15 6.85
C THR A 290 5.90 -1.03 8.06
N VAL A 291 7.12 -1.55 8.09
CA VAL A 291 7.65 -2.38 9.18
C VAL A 291 9.00 -1.83 9.60
N ASN A 292 9.13 -1.55 10.91
CA ASN A 292 10.31 -1.03 11.57
C ASN A 292 10.85 0.28 10.96
N ILE A 293 11.76 0.92 11.68
CA ILE A 293 12.42 2.15 11.22
C ILE A 293 13.76 1.75 10.61
N LEU A 294 14.10 2.34 9.46
CA LEU A 294 15.37 2.14 8.80
C LEU A 294 16.48 2.63 9.71
N GLN A 295 17.53 1.82 9.85
CA GLN A 295 18.74 2.20 10.56
C GLN A 295 19.90 2.24 9.59
N LEU A 296 20.66 3.34 9.62
CA LEU A 296 21.89 3.50 8.86
C LEU A 296 23.06 3.70 9.82
N GLN A 297 24.21 3.17 9.44
CA GLN A 297 25.43 3.32 10.22
C GLN A 297 26.06 4.69 9.93
N ASN A 298 26.44 5.43 10.97
CA ASN A 298 27.20 6.67 10.82
C ASN A 298 28.72 6.39 10.69
N SER A 299 29.51 7.44 10.47
CA SER A 299 30.97 7.38 10.31
C SER A 299 31.71 6.85 11.54
N ARG A 300 31.05 6.78 12.70
CA ARG A 300 31.57 6.19 13.94
C ARG A 300 31.16 4.73 14.13
N GLY A 301 30.43 4.16 13.19
CA GLY A 301 29.94 2.79 13.27
C GLY A 301 28.63 2.61 14.05
N GLU A 302 27.97 3.69 14.48
CA GLU A 302 26.74 3.64 15.28
C GLU A 302 25.50 3.58 14.37
N LEU A 303 24.53 2.72 14.71
CA LEU A 303 23.24 2.69 14.03
C LEU A 303 22.35 3.87 14.46
N LYS A 304 21.82 4.61 13.48
CA LYS A 304 20.91 5.73 13.68
C LYS A 304 19.57 5.45 13.02
N ASN A 305 18.48 5.67 13.75
CA ASN A 305 17.13 5.61 13.19
C ASN A 305 16.93 6.76 12.22
N MET A 306 16.37 6.47 11.05
CA MET A 306 16.18 7.46 10.00
C MET A 306 14.78 8.06 10.06
N TYR A 307 14.75 9.39 10.16
CA TYR A 307 13.55 10.23 10.13
C TYR A 307 13.87 11.45 9.27
N LEU A 308 12.94 11.89 8.41
CA LEU A 308 13.17 13.10 7.62
C LEU A 308 13.12 14.38 8.47
N LYS A 309 12.40 14.34 9.60
CA LYS A 309 12.42 15.38 10.62
C LYS A 309 13.00 14.79 11.91
N TYR A 310 14.34 14.71 11.93
CA TYR A 310 15.11 13.87 12.85
C TYR A 310 14.99 14.24 14.32
N ASN A 311 15.10 15.52 14.67
CA ASN A 311 15.11 15.93 16.09
C ASN A 311 13.78 15.68 16.81
N GLU A 312 12.68 15.64 16.05
CA GLU A 312 11.34 15.38 16.57
C GLU A 312 10.87 13.94 16.35
N ASN A 313 11.69 13.08 15.74
CA ASN A 313 11.35 11.70 15.36
C ASN A 313 10.08 11.61 14.49
N LEU A 314 9.90 12.58 13.58
CA LEU A 314 8.76 12.64 12.66
C LEU A 314 9.17 12.27 11.23
N LEU A 315 8.21 11.76 10.46
CA LEU A 315 8.43 11.21 9.11
C LEU A 315 9.44 10.07 9.12
N ALA A 316 9.11 9.03 9.89
CA ALA A 316 9.94 7.83 9.98
C ALA A 316 10.15 7.18 8.61
N VAL A 317 11.40 6.87 8.28
CA VAL A 317 11.76 6.13 7.08
C VAL A 317 11.63 4.64 7.41
N ALA A 318 10.75 3.93 6.71
CA ALA A 318 10.52 2.51 6.97
C ALA A 318 11.76 1.68 6.63
N ARG A 319 12.07 0.64 7.42
CA ARG A 319 13.08 -0.36 7.03
C ARG A 319 12.56 -1.22 5.89
N ILE A 320 11.32 -1.67 6.01
CA ILE A 320 10.63 -2.54 5.06
C ILE A 320 9.29 -1.91 4.71
N ILE A 321 8.95 -1.96 3.43
CA ILE A 321 7.62 -1.66 2.91
C ILE A 321 6.99 -2.99 2.55
N TYR A 322 5.76 -3.25 2.94
CA TYR A 322 5.08 -4.48 2.57
C TYR A 322 3.84 -4.22 1.72
N ARG A 323 3.47 -5.23 0.94
CA ARG A 323 2.21 -5.30 0.21
C ARG A 323 1.57 -6.65 0.47
N LEU A 324 0.38 -6.68 1.04
CA LEU A 324 -0.40 -7.88 1.32
C LEU A 324 -1.64 -7.87 0.42
N ILE A 325 -1.77 -8.91 -0.41
CA ILE A 325 -2.90 -9.08 -1.32
C ILE A 325 -3.74 -10.24 -0.82
N TYR A 326 -5.04 -10.00 -0.68
CA TYR A 326 -5.99 -10.96 -0.13
C TYR A 326 -7.20 -11.12 -1.04
N ASP A 327 -7.46 -12.35 -1.46
CA ASP A 327 -8.71 -12.77 -2.06
C ASP A 327 -9.63 -13.29 -0.95
N GLU A 328 -10.60 -12.46 -0.55
CA GLU A 328 -11.58 -12.78 0.49
C GLU A 328 -12.46 -13.97 0.09
N LEU A 329 -12.77 -14.12 -1.20
CA LEU A 329 -13.70 -15.14 -1.68
C LEU A 329 -13.04 -16.53 -1.59
N LEU A 330 -11.77 -16.61 -1.99
CA LEU A 330 -11.01 -17.85 -1.96
C LEU A 330 -10.27 -18.10 -0.64
N ASN A 331 -10.30 -17.13 0.28
CA ASN A 331 -9.49 -17.11 1.49
C ASN A 331 -8.01 -17.40 1.20
N LYS A 332 -7.44 -16.68 0.23
CA LYS A 332 -6.03 -16.83 -0.19
C LYS A 332 -5.30 -15.50 -0.13
N ALA A 333 -4.09 -15.52 0.43
CA ALA A 333 -3.28 -14.32 0.58
C ALA A 333 -1.81 -14.56 0.18
N ILE A 334 -1.15 -13.47 -0.19
CA ILE A 334 0.31 -13.41 -0.32
C ILE A 334 0.79 -12.05 0.18
N ILE A 335 1.93 -12.04 0.88
CA ILE A 335 2.58 -10.81 1.31
C ILE A 335 3.96 -10.70 0.71
N PHE A 336 4.27 -9.51 0.21
CA PHE A 336 5.55 -9.12 -0.32
C PHE A 336 6.21 -8.18 0.68
N PHE A 337 7.46 -8.44 1.02
CA PHE A 337 8.30 -7.52 1.75
C PHE A 337 9.35 -6.94 0.83
N VAL A 338 9.44 -5.61 0.82
CA VAL A 338 10.33 -4.83 -0.02
C VAL A 338 11.31 -4.09 0.90
N SER A 339 12.61 -4.34 0.72
CA SER A 339 13.65 -3.58 1.41
C SER A 339 13.59 -2.12 0.96
N ASN A 340 13.46 -1.20 1.92
CA ASN A 340 13.56 0.23 1.66
C ASN A 340 14.98 0.73 1.92
N ASN A 341 15.96 0.03 1.35
CA ASN A 341 17.36 0.38 1.47
C ASN A 341 18.14 -0.13 0.24
N PRO A 342 18.53 0.75 -0.69
CA PRO A 342 19.26 0.36 -1.89
C PRO A 342 20.78 0.21 -1.67
N TYR A 343 21.28 0.22 -0.43
CA TYR A 343 22.72 0.25 -0.13
C TYR A 343 23.25 -0.94 0.66
N VAL A 344 22.40 -1.91 1.03
CA VAL A 344 22.81 -3.05 1.87
C VAL A 344 22.96 -4.31 1.02
N ASN A 345 23.96 -5.14 1.34
CA ASN A 345 24.11 -6.48 0.76
C ASN A 345 23.21 -7.52 1.45
N ASP A 346 22.11 -7.81 0.76
CA ASP A 346 21.30 -9.03 0.62
C ASP A 346 20.64 -9.73 1.82
N SER A 347 21.35 -10.38 2.75
CA SER A 347 20.68 -11.41 3.59
C SER A 347 19.86 -10.91 4.78
N SER A 348 20.13 -9.70 5.30
CA SER A 348 19.46 -9.18 6.51
C SER A 348 18.00 -8.74 6.31
N TYR A 349 17.49 -8.84 5.08
CA TYR A 349 16.13 -8.46 4.71
C TYR A 349 15.22 -9.65 4.38
N GLN A 350 15.74 -10.88 4.50
CA GLN A 350 14.93 -12.09 4.36
C GLN A 350 14.10 -12.31 5.63
N ILE A 351 12.78 -12.15 5.51
CA ILE A 351 11.83 -12.25 6.63
C ILE A 351 11.27 -13.67 6.79
N CYS A 352 11.19 -14.41 5.69
CA CYS A 352 10.58 -15.73 5.61
C CYS A 352 11.31 -16.60 4.57
N VAL A 353 10.84 -17.84 4.40
CA VAL A 353 11.21 -18.63 3.22
C VAL A 353 10.58 -17.98 1.99
N ASP A 354 11.40 -17.59 1.02
CA ASP A 354 10.91 -16.94 -0.19
C ASP A 354 10.13 -17.92 -1.07
N VAL A 355 8.83 -17.71 -1.20
CA VAL A 355 7.95 -18.53 -2.03
C VAL A 355 7.72 -17.95 -3.43
N CYS A 356 8.34 -16.83 -3.81
CA CYS A 356 8.02 -16.12 -5.06
C CYS A 356 7.99 -17.04 -6.30
N SER A 357 9.00 -17.90 -6.47
CA SER A 357 9.07 -18.84 -7.60
C SER A 357 8.02 -19.93 -7.53
N LEU A 358 7.72 -20.41 -6.31
CA LEU A 358 6.78 -21.51 -6.06
C LEU A 358 5.32 -21.11 -6.28
N CYS A 359 5.01 -19.81 -6.24
CA CYS A 359 3.66 -19.30 -6.42
C CYS A 359 3.49 -18.43 -7.66
N GLY A 360 4.45 -18.43 -8.59
CA GLY A 360 4.33 -17.70 -9.86
C GLY A 360 4.42 -16.16 -9.74
N TRP A 361 4.91 -15.65 -8.61
CA TRP A 361 5.11 -14.21 -8.40
C TRP A 361 6.56 -13.75 -8.61
N MET A 362 7.47 -14.67 -8.94
CA MET A 362 8.87 -14.34 -9.19
C MET A 362 9.06 -13.43 -10.40
N ASN A 363 10.02 -12.53 -10.29
CA ASN A 363 10.55 -11.77 -11.39
C ASN A 363 12.05 -11.57 -11.19
N GLU A 364 12.80 -11.50 -12.28
CA GLU A 364 14.27 -11.42 -12.27
C GLU A 364 14.83 -10.26 -11.43
N PHE A 365 14.09 -9.14 -11.32
CA PHE A 365 14.57 -7.97 -10.57
C PHE A 365 14.33 -8.08 -9.05
N TRP A 366 13.62 -9.08 -8.54
CA TRP A 366 13.23 -9.11 -7.12
C TRP A 366 14.44 -9.22 -6.21
N LYS A 367 15.54 -9.76 -6.73
CA LYS A 367 16.81 -9.90 -6.01
C LYS A 367 17.76 -8.71 -6.21
N ASN A 368 17.33 -7.68 -6.93
CA ASN A 368 18.10 -6.45 -7.09
C ASN A 368 17.88 -5.52 -5.88
N LEU A 369 18.95 -5.31 -5.11
CA LEU A 369 18.94 -4.46 -3.90
C LEU A 369 18.75 -2.98 -4.25
N ASP A 370 19.39 -2.48 -5.31
CA ASP A 370 19.25 -1.08 -5.77
C ASP A 370 17.79 -0.71 -6.07
N GLY A 371 17.00 -1.69 -6.52
CA GLY A 371 15.58 -1.54 -6.83
C GLY A 371 14.63 -1.82 -5.66
N GLY A 372 15.16 -2.20 -4.49
CA GLY A 372 14.43 -2.71 -3.35
C GLY A 372 14.20 -4.22 -3.45
N TYR A 373 14.96 -4.98 -2.67
CA TYR A 373 14.86 -6.44 -2.63
C TYR A 373 13.45 -6.91 -2.20
N ILE A 374 12.87 -7.85 -2.94
CA ILE A 374 11.55 -8.42 -2.69
C ILE A 374 11.65 -9.88 -2.23
N THR A 375 10.95 -10.17 -1.14
CA THR A 375 10.64 -11.53 -0.67
C THR A 375 9.14 -11.76 -0.71
N CYS A 376 8.68 -12.88 -1.24
CA CYS A 376 7.29 -13.31 -1.13
C CYS A 376 7.16 -14.29 0.03
N CYS A 377 6.17 -14.08 0.90
CA CYS A 377 5.90 -14.96 2.03
C CYS A 377 4.47 -15.49 1.97
N HIS A 378 4.30 -16.69 2.51
CA HIS A 378 2.98 -17.15 2.91
C HIS A 378 2.51 -16.30 4.08
N TYR A 379 1.38 -15.58 3.94
CA TYR A 379 0.90 -14.65 4.98
C TYR A 379 0.76 -15.32 6.36
N LYS A 380 0.22 -16.54 6.39
CA LYS A 380 0.12 -17.38 7.59
C LYS A 380 1.43 -17.51 8.40
N GLU A 381 2.58 -17.56 7.75
CA GLU A 381 3.88 -17.72 8.43
C GLU A 381 4.34 -16.44 9.12
N VAL A 382 3.91 -15.27 8.61
CA VAL A 382 4.43 -13.97 9.04
C VAL A 382 3.40 -13.09 9.75
N LYS A 383 2.13 -13.51 9.81
CA LYS A 383 1.02 -12.70 10.37
C LYS A 383 1.23 -12.20 11.80
N ASN A 384 2.09 -12.89 12.56
CA ASN A 384 2.44 -12.58 13.96
C ASN A 384 3.87 -12.06 14.12
N THR A 385 4.64 -11.92 13.04
CA THR A 385 6.04 -11.48 13.10
C THR A 385 6.15 -9.99 13.42
N PHE A 386 5.23 -9.17 12.91
CA PHE A 386 5.20 -7.73 13.18
C PHE A 386 3.80 -7.29 13.59
N SER A 387 3.73 -6.48 14.65
CA SER A 387 2.49 -5.89 15.15
C SER A 387 1.79 -5.00 14.11
N SER A 388 2.54 -4.42 13.16
CA SER A 388 1.99 -3.58 12.10
C SER A 388 1.18 -4.32 11.05
N LEU A 389 1.30 -5.66 10.97
CA LEU A 389 0.60 -6.42 9.95
C LEU A 389 -0.91 -6.49 10.23
N PRO A 390 -1.75 -6.24 9.21
CA PRO A 390 -3.20 -6.40 9.31
C PRO A 390 -3.52 -7.86 9.63
N GLN A 391 -4.52 -8.07 10.48
CA GLN A 391 -5.05 -9.39 10.79
C GLN A 391 -6.22 -9.67 9.84
N ILE A 392 -6.02 -10.59 8.91
CA ILE A 392 -6.99 -10.95 7.86
C ILE A 392 -7.25 -12.46 7.85
N GLY A 393 -8.39 -12.85 7.28
CA GLY A 393 -8.74 -14.25 7.09
C GLY A 393 -8.78 -15.05 8.40
N ASP A 394 -8.53 -16.34 8.30
CA ASP A 394 -8.45 -17.28 9.42
C ASP A 394 -7.18 -18.15 9.35
N ASP A 395 -7.05 -19.14 10.25
CA ASP A 395 -5.89 -20.05 10.27
C ASP A 395 -5.79 -20.98 9.04
N LYS A 396 -6.82 -21.00 8.19
CA LYS A 396 -6.89 -21.75 6.93
C LYS A 396 -6.62 -20.89 5.70
N THR A 397 -6.29 -19.61 5.88
CA THR A 397 -5.89 -18.72 4.78
C THR A 397 -4.79 -19.37 3.96
N GLY A 398 -5.08 -19.68 2.69
CA GLY A 398 -4.16 -20.33 1.77
C GLY A 398 -3.21 -19.35 1.07
N LEU A 399 -2.28 -19.88 0.27
CA LEU A 399 -1.37 -19.08 -0.54
C LEU A 399 -2.06 -18.60 -1.83
N LEU A 400 -1.95 -17.30 -2.12
CA LEU A 400 -2.39 -16.73 -3.40
C LEU A 400 -1.32 -16.96 -4.48
N ILE A 401 -1.66 -17.76 -5.49
CA ILE A 401 -0.77 -18.14 -6.60
C ILE A 401 -1.08 -17.34 -7.87
N ASN A 402 -0.05 -17.07 -8.67
CA ASN A 402 -0.09 -16.39 -9.96
C ASN A 402 0.60 -17.25 -11.03
N PHE A 403 0.02 -18.41 -11.31
CA PHE A 403 0.42 -19.16 -12.50
C PHE A 403 -0.44 -18.72 -13.69
N PRO A 404 0.13 -18.69 -14.91
CA PRO A 404 -0.66 -18.49 -16.12
C PRO A 404 -1.83 -19.49 -16.14
N PRO A 405 -3.02 -19.10 -16.65
CA PRO A 405 -4.17 -20.01 -16.77
C PRO A 405 -3.85 -21.31 -17.52
N ASP A 406 -2.85 -21.26 -18.41
CA ASP A 406 -2.43 -22.38 -19.27
C ASP A 406 -1.30 -23.24 -18.66
N ALA A 407 -0.89 -22.97 -17.42
CA ALA A 407 0.02 -23.84 -16.69
C ALA A 407 -0.76 -25.04 -16.11
N GLU A 408 -1.17 -25.96 -16.99
CA GLU A 408 -1.65 -27.28 -16.56
C GLU A 408 -0.57 -27.97 -15.71
N HIS A 409 -0.94 -28.27 -14.46
CA HIS A 409 -0.42 -29.35 -13.62
C HIS A 409 1.03 -29.82 -13.87
N THR A 410 2.02 -28.99 -13.55
CA THR A 410 3.27 -29.55 -13.03
C THR A 410 3.07 -29.80 -11.54
N THR A 411 2.86 -31.05 -11.21
CA THR A 411 2.77 -31.57 -9.84
C THR A 411 3.84 -30.98 -8.95
N ILE A 412 3.41 -30.33 -7.86
CA ILE A 412 4.27 -29.99 -6.72
C ILE A 412 4.86 -31.31 -6.21
N PRO A 413 6.19 -31.49 -6.15
CA PRO A 413 6.75 -32.68 -5.52
C PRO A 413 6.46 -32.58 -4.03
N HIS A 414 5.58 -33.45 -3.53
CA HIS A 414 5.54 -33.77 -2.11
C HIS A 414 6.86 -34.46 -1.76
N THR A 415 7.82 -33.71 -1.22
CA THR A 415 8.99 -34.30 -0.58
C THR A 415 8.50 -35.08 0.64
N THR A 416 8.37 -36.39 0.47
CA THR A 416 8.10 -37.32 1.56
C THR A 416 9.45 -37.63 2.18
N VAL A 417 9.64 -37.24 3.45
CA VAL A 417 10.80 -37.66 4.24
C VAL A 417 10.66 -39.16 4.47
N ALA A 418 11.38 -39.96 3.69
CA ALA A 418 11.58 -41.37 3.96
C ALA A 418 12.86 -41.52 4.77
N GLN A 419 12.70 -41.98 6.02
CA GLN A 419 13.76 -42.61 6.79
C GLN A 419 14.16 -43.90 6.07
N ASP A 420 15.44 -44.08 5.76
CA ASP A 420 16.04 -45.40 5.57
C ASP A 420 17.55 -45.30 5.77
N VAL A 421 18.03 -45.79 6.92
CA VAL A 421 19.45 -46.07 7.18
C VAL A 421 19.62 -47.57 7.11
N PRO A 422 20.36 -48.13 6.13
CA PRO A 422 20.75 -49.53 6.16
C PRO A 422 22.01 -49.68 7.01
N SER A 423 21.87 -50.47 8.07
CA SER A 423 22.98 -51.05 8.82
C SER A 423 23.66 -52.12 7.97
N THR A 424 24.98 -52.03 7.79
CA THR A 424 25.82 -53.21 7.55
C THR A 424 27.20 -53.01 8.17
N SER A 425 27.51 -53.95 9.07
CA SER A 425 28.78 -54.23 9.73
C SER A 425 29.78 -54.85 8.75
N HIS A 426 31.06 -54.49 8.86
CA HIS A 426 32.15 -55.45 8.65
C HIS A 426 33.40 -55.07 9.47
N ASP A 427 33.94 -56.11 10.12
CA ASP A 427 35.02 -56.12 11.09
C ASP A 427 36.44 -55.92 10.53
N MET A 428 37.28 -55.35 11.42
CA MET A 428 38.69 -55.68 11.76
C MET A 428 39.87 -55.38 10.79
N PRO A 429 41.14 -55.32 11.30
CA PRO A 429 41.63 -55.21 12.70
C PRO A 429 42.73 -54.15 12.96
N THR A 430 43.12 -54.07 14.24
CA THR A 430 44.14 -53.27 14.91
C THR A 430 45.62 -53.60 14.59
N SER A 431 46.50 -52.58 14.59
CA SER A 431 47.71 -52.44 15.46
C SER A 431 48.93 -51.72 14.82
N ALA A 432 49.74 -51.11 15.71
CA ALA A 432 51.11 -50.53 15.58
C ALA A 432 51.23 -49.09 15.02
N SER A 433 51.47 -48.05 15.83
CA SER A 433 52.78 -47.51 16.31
C SER A 433 53.77 -47.25 15.17
N THR A 434 54.31 -46.04 14.94
CA THR A 434 55.37 -45.39 15.75
C THR A 434 55.63 -43.94 15.23
N GLU A 435 55.98 -43.04 16.15
CA GLU A 435 56.78 -41.78 16.10
C GLU A 435 57.14 -41.07 14.78
N ILE A 436 57.13 -39.73 14.81
CA ILE A 436 58.31 -38.85 14.56
C ILE A 436 58.08 -37.46 15.18
N GLU A 437 59.17 -36.94 15.76
CA GLU A 437 59.36 -35.76 16.60
C GLU A 437 59.22 -34.36 15.94
N VAL A 438 59.12 -33.41 16.87
CA VAL A 438 59.35 -31.97 16.83
C VAL A 438 60.68 -31.57 16.15
N ALA A 439 60.60 -30.60 15.23
CA ALA A 439 61.53 -29.48 15.07
C ALA A 439 60.81 -28.32 14.37
#